data_AF-A0A0R2TGY0-F1
#
_entry.id   AF-A0A0R2TGY0-F1
#
_cell.length_a   1.000
_cell.length_b   1.000
_cell.length_c   1.000
_cell.angle_alpha   90.00
_cell.angle_beta   90.00
_cell.angle_gamma   90.00
#
_symmetry.space_group_name_H-M   'P 1'
#
loop_
_entity.id
_entity.type
_entity.pdbx_description
1 polymer ?
#
loop_
_entity_poly.entity_id
_entity_poly.type
_entity_poly.pdbx_seq_one_letter_code
_entity_poly.pdbx_strand_id
1 'polypeptide(L)'
;MKNYTIYSLLFVFLFSFQINAQSPAKKDSDDDSKEKSKEAKKPKSYEDIITKDAVTDHGLFDIHKVKEKYYYEINDSLLGREMLMVTRIAKTASGIGFGGGKQNTQVLRWHKKDQNILLRVVSHSVVANDSLPISEAVLNSNFEPILYSFKIETVNRDSTSTVIEVTKLFTDDVKPLGYPQSRRKSYKITSLDSKRSFIESLKSYPQNIESRHVKTYNSSEPPSNASVGAISLEINNSMILLPKVPMRRRYSDQRVGWFDRSQVDYGLDNQESKSLKYLDRWRLEVKDEDLERFNNGELVIPKKQIVYYIDRATPVKWRQFIKDGIEDWQVAFEAAGFKEAIIAKDPPTKEEDPDWSPEDIRYSVVRYLASPIPNANGPHVSDPRSGEILESDINWYHNVMTLLRNWFFVQTAAINDEARGVAFKDEVMGRLIRFVSSHEVGHTLGLPHNMGSSSAYPVDSLRSATFTDKFGTAPSIMDYARFNYIAQPEDKGVALMPNIGVYDKYAIKWGYRPILSAEKAEDEKAVLDKWILNNQNSLLHRFGSAGIDPSSQTEDLGNDAVKAGEYGIKNLKRIVPNLI
;
A
#
# COMPACT_ATOMS: atom_id res chain seq x y z
N MET A 1 -1.57 30.17 -66.92
CA MET A 1 -2.43 28.97 -66.99
C MET A 1 -2.83 28.59 -65.57
N LYS A 2 -4.14 28.68 -65.30
CA LYS A 2 -4.96 28.03 -64.24
C LYS A 2 -4.50 28.15 -62.78
N ASN A 3 -5.33 28.46 -61.78
CA ASN A 3 -6.65 29.09 -61.66
C ASN A 3 -6.84 29.33 -60.15
N TYR A 4 -7.51 30.43 -59.81
CA TYR A 4 -7.99 30.83 -58.49
C TYR A 4 -8.80 29.74 -57.76
N THR A 5 -8.73 29.70 -56.42
CA THR A 5 -9.95 29.86 -55.58
C THR A 5 -9.61 30.13 -54.11
N ILE A 6 -9.88 31.36 -53.68
CA ILE A 6 -10.14 31.73 -52.29
C ILE A 6 -11.60 31.34 -52.03
N TYR A 7 -11.85 30.51 -51.01
CA TYR A 7 -13.19 30.33 -50.46
C TYR A 7 -13.18 30.66 -48.97
N SER A 8 -13.73 31.84 -48.68
CA SER A 8 -14.34 32.21 -47.42
C SER A 8 -15.38 31.16 -47.02
N LEU A 9 -15.35 30.67 -45.78
CA LEU A 9 -16.42 29.86 -45.22
C LEU A 9 -16.95 30.53 -43.96
N LEU A 10 -18.16 31.06 -44.12
CA LEU A 10 -19.02 31.66 -43.11
C LEU A 10 -19.22 30.72 -41.91
N PHE A 11 -19.04 31.26 -40.71
CA PHE A 11 -19.57 30.71 -39.47
C PHE A 11 -21.09 30.96 -39.43
N VAL A 12 -21.89 29.90 -39.62
CA VAL A 12 -23.35 29.96 -39.40
C VAL A 12 -23.62 29.62 -37.94
N PHE A 13 -23.96 30.63 -37.14
CA PHE A 13 -24.58 30.48 -35.83
C PHE A 13 -26.05 30.07 -36.02
N LEU A 14 -26.38 28.81 -35.73
CA LEU A 14 -27.76 28.36 -35.60
C LEU A 14 -28.24 28.58 -34.17
N PHE A 15 -28.97 29.68 -33.95
CA PHE A 15 -29.80 29.90 -32.78
C PHE A 15 -31.06 29.04 -32.87
N SER A 16 -31.18 28.03 -32.03
CA SER A 16 -32.43 27.29 -31.84
C SER A 16 -33.32 28.03 -30.84
N PHE A 17 -34.25 28.84 -31.33
CA PHE A 17 -35.39 29.32 -30.56
C PHE A 17 -36.39 28.17 -30.36
N GLN A 18 -36.61 27.72 -29.11
CA GLN A 18 -37.81 26.96 -28.78
C GLN A 18 -38.96 27.94 -28.51
N ILE A 19 -39.89 27.97 -29.47
CA ILE A 19 -41.19 28.63 -29.35
C ILE A 19 -42.10 27.69 -28.56
N ASN A 20 -42.54 28.13 -27.38
CA ASN A 20 -43.63 27.50 -26.64
C ASN A 20 -44.95 27.75 -27.39
N ALA A 21 -45.48 26.72 -28.03
CA ALA A 21 -46.84 26.73 -28.55
C ALA A 21 -47.82 26.32 -27.43
N GLN A 22 -48.63 27.27 -26.98
CA GLN A 22 -49.80 27.02 -26.13
C GLN A 22 -50.88 26.32 -26.95
N SER A 23 -51.25 25.10 -26.54
CA SER A 23 -52.48 24.44 -27.01
C SER A 23 -53.67 24.88 -26.14
N PRO A 24 -54.87 25.07 -26.72
CA PRO A 24 -56.01 25.65 -26.02
C PRO A 24 -56.64 24.68 -25.01
N ALA A 25 -57.08 25.25 -23.88
CA ALA A 25 -57.76 24.56 -22.79
C ALA A 25 -59.10 23.96 -23.24
N LYS A 26 -59.29 22.66 -22.97
CA LYS A 26 -60.61 22.02 -22.92
C LYS A 26 -61.05 21.91 -21.46
N LYS A 27 -62.26 22.39 -21.19
CA LYS A 27 -63.03 22.21 -19.96
C LYS A 27 -63.76 20.87 -19.96
N ASP A 28 -64.18 20.50 -18.75
CA ASP A 28 -64.99 19.36 -18.29
C ASP A 28 -64.16 18.09 -18.06
N SER A 29 -64.26 17.37 -16.94
CA SER A 29 -65.32 17.26 -15.93
C SER A 29 -64.76 16.73 -14.60
N ASP A 30 -65.33 17.13 -13.46
CA ASP A 30 -65.07 16.54 -12.13
C ASP A 30 -65.32 15.02 -12.14
N ASP A 31 -64.28 14.24 -11.85
CA ASP A 31 -64.43 12.84 -11.44
C ASP A 31 -63.72 12.67 -10.09
N ASP A 32 -64.55 12.43 -9.09
CA ASP A 32 -64.26 12.35 -7.66
C ASP A 32 -63.55 11.02 -7.37
N SER A 33 -62.24 10.97 -7.62
CA SER A 33 -61.40 9.82 -7.24
C SER A 33 -60.73 10.09 -5.89
N LYS A 34 -61.27 9.43 -4.85
CA LYS A 34 -60.71 9.32 -3.51
C LYS A 34 -59.21 8.98 -3.55
N GLU A 35 -58.37 10.01 -3.42
CA GLU A 35 -56.97 9.85 -3.03
C GLU A 35 -56.92 9.27 -1.61
N LYS A 36 -56.60 7.97 -1.51
CA LYS A 36 -56.09 7.40 -0.26
C LYS A 36 -54.77 8.11 0.05
N SER A 37 -54.81 9.04 0.99
CA SER A 37 -53.62 9.58 1.63
C SER A 37 -52.75 8.41 2.13
N LYS A 38 -51.56 8.27 1.55
CA LYS A 38 -50.51 7.43 2.15
C LYS A 38 -50.15 8.11 3.46
N GLU A 39 -50.62 7.57 4.59
CA GLU A 39 -50.13 7.93 5.91
C GLU A 39 -48.59 7.95 5.89
N ALA A 40 -48.02 9.12 6.23
CA ALA A 40 -46.60 9.25 6.45
C ALA A 40 -46.23 8.30 7.59
N LYS A 41 -45.47 7.23 7.27
CA LYS A 41 -44.93 6.31 8.28
C LYS A 41 -44.21 7.13 9.34
N LYS A 42 -44.65 7.02 10.60
CA LYS A 42 -43.95 7.60 11.75
C LYS A 42 -42.45 7.27 11.69
N PRO A 43 -41.55 8.20 12.05
CA PRO A 43 -40.13 7.91 12.17
C PRO A 43 -39.94 6.73 13.14
N LYS A 44 -39.12 5.75 12.75
CA LYS A 44 -38.80 4.62 13.63
C LYS A 44 -37.87 5.09 14.73
N SER A 45 -38.17 4.69 15.97
CA SER A 45 -37.29 4.98 17.11
C SER A 45 -35.99 4.18 17.00
N TYR A 46 -34.98 4.55 17.78
CA TYR A 46 -33.71 3.85 17.82
C TYR A 46 -33.89 2.37 18.18
N GLU A 47 -34.72 2.09 19.19
CA GLU A 47 -35.02 0.74 19.68
C GLU A 47 -35.82 -0.11 18.68
N ASP A 48 -36.53 0.52 17.74
CA ASP A 48 -37.22 -0.20 16.66
C ASP A 48 -36.24 -0.73 15.60
N ILE A 49 -35.06 -0.10 15.47
CA ILE A 49 -34.02 -0.46 14.51
C ILE A 49 -32.96 -1.34 15.17
N ILE A 50 -32.40 -0.85 16.28
CA ILE A 50 -31.37 -1.52 17.08
C ILE A 50 -32.08 -2.14 18.28
N THR A 51 -32.55 -3.38 18.08
CA THR A 51 -33.32 -4.10 19.10
C THR A 51 -32.41 -4.59 20.23
N LYS A 52 -33.00 -5.06 21.33
CA LYS A 52 -32.25 -5.64 22.46
C LYS A 52 -31.43 -6.88 22.10
N ASP A 53 -31.76 -7.55 21.00
CA ASP A 53 -31.06 -8.72 20.48
C ASP A 53 -29.90 -8.34 19.54
N ALA A 54 -29.63 -7.06 19.36
CA ALA A 54 -28.53 -6.58 18.52
C ALA A 54 -27.18 -7.02 19.09
N VAL A 55 -26.35 -7.65 18.26
CA VAL A 55 -24.94 -7.87 18.59
C VAL A 55 -24.17 -6.65 18.11
N THR A 56 -23.52 -5.95 19.03
CA THR A 56 -22.80 -4.70 18.73
C THR A 56 -21.31 -4.91 18.88
N ASP A 57 -20.56 -4.45 17.87
CA ASP A 57 -19.11 -4.35 17.89
C ASP A 57 -18.70 -2.87 17.90
N HIS A 58 -17.86 -2.49 18.85
CA HIS A 58 -17.51 -1.10 19.13
C HIS A 58 -16.13 -0.74 18.57
N GLY A 59 -16.01 0.42 17.92
CA GLY A 59 -14.75 0.85 17.34
C GLY A 59 -14.85 2.20 16.67
N LEU A 60 -14.35 2.31 15.43
CA LEU A 60 -14.44 3.53 14.64
C LEU A 60 -15.89 3.96 14.43
N PHE A 61 -16.73 3.02 13.99
CA PHE A 61 -18.19 3.09 14.06
C PHE A 61 -18.69 1.97 14.95
N ASP A 62 -19.83 2.15 15.60
CA ASP A 62 -20.51 1.02 16.20
C ASP A 62 -21.19 0.21 15.08
N ILE A 63 -20.95 -1.10 15.07
CA ILE A 63 -21.51 -2.02 14.08
C ILE A 63 -22.54 -2.87 14.79
N HIS A 64 -23.81 -2.72 14.42
CA HIS A 64 -24.89 -3.53 14.98
C HIS A 64 -25.33 -4.59 13.98
N LYS A 65 -25.37 -5.85 14.42
CA LYS A 65 -26.02 -6.93 13.70
C LYS A 65 -27.38 -7.22 14.33
N VAL A 66 -28.45 -7.01 13.56
CA VAL A 66 -29.82 -7.33 13.96
C VAL A 66 -30.39 -8.34 12.96
N LYS A 67 -30.49 -9.61 13.41
CA LYS A 67 -30.78 -10.75 12.53
C LYS A 67 -29.73 -10.83 11.40
N GLU A 68 -30.16 -10.71 10.15
CA GLU A 68 -29.30 -10.77 8.96
C GLU A 68 -28.85 -9.39 8.45
N LYS A 69 -29.22 -8.30 9.16
CA LYS A 69 -28.89 -6.94 8.74
C LYS A 69 -27.77 -6.35 9.57
N TYR A 70 -26.89 -5.63 8.89
CA TYR A 70 -25.83 -4.84 9.50
C TYR A 70 -26.14 -3.37 9.42
N TYR A 71 -25.89 -2.66 10.52
CA TYR A 71 -26.04 -1.22 10.63
C TYR A 71 -24.73 -0.61 11.08
N TYR A 72 -24.40 0.55 10.54
CA TYR A 72 -23.38 1.44 11.10
C TYR A 72 -24.08 2.54 11.88
N GLU A 73 -23.69 2.69 13.14
CA GLU A 73 -23.90 3.90 13.91
C GLU A 73 -22.64 4.77 13.82
N ILE A 74 -22.78 5.89 13.11
CA ILE A 74 -21.67 6.80 12.79
C ILE A 74 -21.80 8.01 13.69
N ASN A 75 -20.80 8.25 14.55
CA ASN A 75 -20.72 9.49 15.30
C ASN A 75 -20.65 10.68 14.33
N ASP A 76 -21.50 11.69 14.53
CA ASP A 76 -21.63 12.82 13.59
C ASP A 76 -20.32 13.63 13.46
N SER A 77 -19.39 13.55 14.44
CA SER A 77 -18.05 14.14 14.34
C SER A 77 -17.11 13.46 13.31
N LEU A 78 -17.45 12.25 12.88
CA LEU A 78 -16.74 11.51 11.83
C LEU A 78 -17.32 11.78 10.43
N LEU A 79 -18.52 12.36 10.34
CA LEU A 79 -19.07 12.78 9.05
C LEU A 79 -18.21 13.90 8.45
N GLY A 80 -17.94 13.81 7.16
CA GLY A 80 -17.01 14.70 6.47
C GLY A 80 -15.53 14.33 6.63
N ARG A 81 -15.16 13.47 7.58
CA ARG A 81 -13.80 12.93 7.67
C ARG A 81 -13.54 11.98 6.51
N GLU A 82 -12.30 12.03 6.02
CA GLU A 82 -11.84 11.16 4.95
C GLU A 82 -11.33 9.84 5.50
N MET A 83 -11.64 8.77 4.77
CA MET A 83 -11.24 7.42 5.09
C MET A 83 -10.67 6.75 3.85
N LEU A 84 -9.62 5.95 3.99
CA LEU A 84 -9.03 5.20 2.89
C LEU A 84 -9.66 3.81 2.83
N MET A 85 -10.31 3.48 1.72
CA MET A 85 -10.86 2.15 1.45
C MET A 85 -9.86 1.33 0.63
N VAL A 86 -9.31 0.28 1.24
CA VAL A 86 -8.42 -0.68 0.58
C VAL A 86 -9.15 -2.00 0.37
N THR A 87 -9.26 -2.43 -0.88
CA THR A 87 -9.90 -3.71 -1.25
C THR A 87 -8.82 -4.75 -1.52
N ARG A 88 -8.91 -5.92 -0.87
CA ARG A 88 -7.98 -7.04 -1.04
C ARG A 88 -8.73 -8.35 -1.26
N ILE A 89 -8.10 -9.30 -1.95
CA ILE A 89 -8.56 -10.68 -1.95
C ILE A 89 -8.14 -11.30 -0.62
N ALA A 90 -9.07 -11.81 0.17
CA ALA A 90 -8.79 -12.50 1.43
C ALA A 90 -8.56 -14.00 1.21
N LYS A 91 -9.45 -14.65 0.46
CA LYS A 91 -9.35 -16.06 0.04
C LYS A 91 -9.82 -16.21 -1.40
N THR A 92 -9.22 -17.15 -2.12
CA THR A 92 -9.54 -17.37 -3.54
C THR A 92 -9.19 -18.76 -4.01
N ALA A 93 -9.73 -19.15 -5.17
CA ALA A 93 -9.35 -20.37 -5.88
C ALA A 93 -8.22 -20.10 -6.88
N SER A 94 -7.64 -21.19 -7.43
CA SER A 94 -6.51 -21.12 -8.36
C SER A 94 -6.77 -20.20 -9.56
N GLY A 95 -5.76 -19.44 -9.98
CA GLY A 95 -5.82 -18.60 -11.19
C GLY A 95 -6.65 -17.31 -11.09
N ILE A 96 -7.31 -17.03 -9.97
CA ILE A 96 -8.10 -15.80 -9.75
C ILE A 96 -7.24 -14.69 -9.13
N GLY A 97 -6.31 -15.06 -8.25
CA GLY A 97 -5.44 -14.13 -7.54
C GLY A 97 -4.76 -14.83 -6.36
N PHE A 98 -4.39 -14.07 -5.34
CA PHE A 98 -3.83 -14.61 -4.10
C PHE A 98 -4.35 -13.84 -2.88
N GLY A 99 -4.41 -14.50 -1.72
CA GLY A 99 -4.77 -13.87 -0.46
C GLY A 99 -3.79 -12.76 -0.07
N GLY A 100 -4.30 -11.61 0.36
CA GLY A 100 -3.52 -10.39 0.63
C GLY A 100 -3.38 -9.47 -0.59
N GLY A 101 -3.69 -9.94 -1.80
CA GLY A 101 -3.52 -9.16 -3.04
C GLY A 101 -4.45 -7.95 -3.12
N LYS A 102 -3.87 -6.74 -3.17
CA LYS A 102 -4.59 -5.46 -3.33
C LYS A 102 -5.27 -5.36 -4.69
N GLN A 103 -6.56 -5.05 -4.68
CA GLN A 103 -7.42 -4.92 -5.86
C GLN A 103 -7.78 -3.48 -6.18
N ASN A 104 -7.97 -2.65 -5.14
CA ASN A 104 -8.34 -1.25 -5.29
C ASN A 104 -7.95 -0.43 -4.05
N THR A 105 -7.78 0.87 -4.22
CA THR A 105 -7.59 1.84 -3.14
C THR A 105 -8.21 3.16 -3.51
N GLN A 106 -9.06 3.72 -2.65
CA GLN A 106 -9.75 4.99 -2.90
C GLN A 106 -10.07 5.73 -1.60
N VAL A 107 -10.08 7.06 -1.63
CA VAL A 107 -10.51 7.87 -0.49
C VAL A 107 -12.01 8.02 -0.53
N LEU A 108 -12.66 7.80 0.60
CA LEU A 108 -14.09 7.90 0.79
C LEU A 108 -14.42 8.95 1.85
N ARG A 109 -15.57 9.60 1.69
CA ARG A 109 -16.12 10.53 2.68
C ARG A 109 -17.60 10.25 2.89
N TRP A 110 -17.99 10.08 4.15
CA TRP A 110 -19.39 9.96 4.55
C TRP A 110 -19.98 11.35 4.71
N HIS A 111 -20.97 11.70 3.87
CA HIS A 111 -21.55 13.04 3.82
C HIS A 111 -23.06 12.98 4.06
N LYS A 112 -23.53 13.59 5.14
CA LYS A 112 -24.94 13.74 5.47
C LYS A 112 -25.58 14.79 4.57
N LYS A 113 -26.56 14.38 3.78
CA LYS A 113 -27.31 15.25 2.87
C LYS A 113 -28.80 14.93 2.95
N ASP A 114 -29.56 15.89 3.43
CA ASP A 114 -31.01 15.80 3.67
C ASP A 114 -31.34 14.58 4.55
N GLN A 115 -32.09 13.59 4.06
CA GLN A 115 -32.45 12.36 4.79
C GLN A 115 -31.55 11.16 4.46
N ASN A 116 -30.36 11.42 3.90
CA ASN A 116 -29.44 10.38 3.46
C ASN A 116 -28.01 10.61 3.97
N ILE A 117 -27.25 9.53 4.08
CA ILE A 117 -25.79 9.54 4.10
C ILE A 117 -25.30 9.13 2.71
N LEU A 118 -24.49 9.97 2.09
CA LEU A 118 -23.82 9.69 0.83
C LEU A 118 -22.40 9.24 1.09
N LEU A 119 -21.99 8.12 0.51
CA LEU A 119 -20.60 7.70 0.47
C LEU A 119 -19.97 8.23 -0.82
N ARG A 120 -19.12 9.24 -0.69
CA ARG A 120 -18.48 9.92 -1.84
C ARG A 120 -17.07 9.44 -2.06
N VAL A 121 -16.63 9.44 -3.32
CA VAL A 121 -15.23 9.19 -3.70
C VAL A 121 -14.51 10.53 -3.78
N VAL A 122 -13.46 10.68 -2.98
CA VAL A 122 -12.63 11.89 -2.93
C VAL A 122 -11.35 11.65 -3.72
N SER A 123 -10.94 12.63 -4.54
CA SER A 123 -9.66 12.61 -5.24
C SER A 123 -8.73 13.68 -4.67
N HIS A 124 -7.47 13.29 -4.46
CA HIS A 124 -6.37 14.19 -4.12
C HIS A 124 -5.36 14.30 -5.27
N SER A 125 -5.77 14.02 -6.51
CA SER A 125 -4.89 14.12 -7.68
C SER A 125 -4.64 15.56 -8.14
N VAL A 126 -5.59 16.45 -7.87
CA VAL A 126 -5.55 17.88 -8.19
C VAL A 126 -5.84 18.66 -6.93
N VAL A 127 -4.98 19.60 -6.56
CA VAL A 127 -5.04 20.31 -5.28
C VAL A 127 -4.71 21.80 -5.44
N ALA A 128 -5.14 22.58 -4.47
CA ALA A 128 -4.63 23.92 -4.17
C ALA A 128 -4.76 24.13 -2.66
N ASN A 129 -3.98 25.06 -2.09
CA ASN A 129 -4.11 25.39 -0.68
C ASN A 129 -5.49 26.04 -0.41
N ASP A 130 -6.22 25.54 0.58
CA ASP A 130 -7.58 26.00 0.92
C ASP A 130 -7.66 27.49 1.31
N SER A 131 -6.54 28.10 1.70
CA SER A 131 -6.47 29.55 1.97
C SER A 131 -6.43 30.41 0.69
N LEU A 132 -6.21 29.79 -0.48
CA LEU A 132 -6.14 30.49 -1.76
C LEU A 132 -7.49 30.49 -2.47
N PRO A 133 -7.88 31.59 -3.14
CA PRO A 133 -9.13 31.64 -3.91
C PRO A 133 -9.26 30.56 -4.99
N ILE A 134 -8.14 30.14 -5.61
CA ILE A 134 -8.14 29.12 -6.66
C ILE A 134 -8.59 27.72 -6.16
N SER A 135 -8.57 27.48 -4.84
CA SER A 135 -9.11 26.25 -4.25
C SER A 135 -10.59 26.04 -4.59
N GLU A 136 -11.39 27.12 -4.70
CA GLU A 136 -12.79 27.04 -5.10
C GLU A 136 -12.91 26.52 -6.55
N ALA A 137 -12.07 27.01 -7.47
CA ALA A 137 -12.06 26.54 -8.86
C ALA A 137 -11.63 25.07 -8.97
N VAL A 138 -10.68 24.64 -8.14
CA VAL A 138 -10.27 23.22 -8.05
C VAL A 138 -11.45 22.37 -7.57
N LEU A 139 -12.15 22.77 -6.51
CA LEU A 139 -13.32 22.04 -6.00
C LEU A 139 -14.45 21.99 -7.03
N ASN A 140 -14.77 23.11 -7.67
CA ASN A 140 -15.82 23.18 -8.70
C ASN A 140 -15.51 22.32 -9.94
N SER A 141 -14.23 22.14 -10.25
CA SER A 141 -13.78 21.32 -11.39
C SER A 141 -13.64 19.83 -11.05
N ASN A 142 -13.66 19.46 -9.77
CA ASN A 142 -13.46 18.10 -9.29
C ASN A 142 -14.65 17.63 -8.44
N PHE A 143 -15.79 17.35 -9.09
CA PHE A 143 -16.98 16.82 -8.42
C PHE A 143 -16.72 15.44 -7.80
N GLU A 144 -16.98 15.29 -6.51
CA GLU A 144 -16.87 14.02 -5.78
C GLU A 144 -18.03 13.06 -6.13
N PRO A 145 -17.81 11.99 -6.91
CA PRO A 145 -18.89 11.08 -7.31
C PRO A 145 -19.49 10.35 -6.10
N ILE A 146 -20.78 10.04 -6.17
CA ILE A 146 -21.47 9.23 -5.14
C ILE A 146 -21.23 7.75 -5.45
N LEU A 147 -20.56 7.04 -4.56
CA LEU A 147 -20.35 5.59 -4.62
C LEU A 147 -21.61 4.82 -4.21
N TYR A 148 -22.24 5.27 -3.12
CA TYR A 148 -23.44 4.64 -2.56
C TYR A 148 -24.25 5.67 -1.76
N SER A 149 -25.57 5.45 -1.64
CA SER A 149 -26.48 6.30 -0.87
C SER A 149 -27.25 5.46 0.14
N PHE A 150 -27.28 5.92 1.38
CA PHE A 150 -27.94 5.26 2.50
C PHE A 150 -29.05 6.15 3.02
N LYS A 151 -30.24 5.58 3.22
CA LYS A 151 -31.29 6.26 3.96
C LYS A 151 -30.90 6.28 5.44
N ILE A 152 -31.11 7.41 6.10
CA ILE A 152 -31.00 7.47 7.57
C ILE A 152 -32.17 6.69 8.16
N GLU A 153 -31.87 5.62 8.90
CA GLU A 153 -32.90 4.79 9.53
C GLU A 153 -33.39 5.44 10.83
N THR A 154 -32.46 6.00 11.61
CA THR A 154 -32.74 6.70 12.88
C THR A 154 -31.49 7.46 13.35
N VAL A 155 -31.61 8.14 14.49
CA VAL A 155 -30.49 8.72 15.25
C VAL A 155 -30.46 8.09 16.64
N ASN A 156 -29.30 8.06 17.27
CA ASN A 156 -29.18 7.56 18.63
C ASN A 156 -29.89 8.50 19.64
N ARG A 157 -30.00 8.04 20.90
CA ARG A 157 -30.84 8.70 21.94
C ARG A 157 -30.44 10.15 22.24
N ASP A 158 -29.15 10.47 22.16
CA ASP A 158 -28.61 11.81 22.40
C ASP A 158 -28.40 12.60 21.09
N SER A 159 -28.80 12.04 19.95
CA SER A 159 -28.69 12.64 18.61
C SER A 159 -27.25 12.99 18.20
N THR A 160 -26.25 12.31 18.75
CA THR A 160 -24.83 12.50 18.37
C THR A 160 -24.36 11.56 17.28
N SER A 161 -25.15 10.52 16.97
CA SER A 161 -24.81 9.52 15.96
C SER A 161 -25.97 9.26 15.01
N THR A 162 -25.61 8.99 13.75
CA THR A 162 -26.54 8.65 12.68
C THR A 162 -26.47 7.16 12.36
N VAL A 163 -27.63 6.48 12.31
CA VAL A 163 -27.72 5.04 12.04
C VAL A 163 -28.14 4.79 10.60
N ILE A 164 -27.37 3.97 9.88
CA ILE A 164 -27.63 3.54 8.50
C ILE A 164 -27.52 2.02 8.36
N GLU A 165 -28.32 1.44 7.47
CA GLU A 165 -28.27 0.02 7.10
C GLU A 165 -27.26 -0.19 5.97
N VAL A 166 -26.28 -1.08 6.12
CA VAL A 166 -25.11 -1.18 5.22
C VAL A 166 -24.94 -2.55 4.54
N THR A 167 -25.82 -3.52 4.81
CA THR A 167 -25.72 -4.89 4.25
C THR A 167 -25.57 -4.85 2.73
N LYS A 168 -26.37 -4.02 2.05
CA LYS A 168 -26.36 -3.92 0.60
C LYS A 168 -25.08 -3.34 0.01
N LEU A 169 -24.32 -2.52 0.76
CA LEU A 169 -23.02 -2.04 0.29
C LEU A 169 -22.07 -3.20 -0.06
N PHE A 170 -22.16 -4.29 0.71
CA PHE A 170 -21.27 -5.45 0.58
C PHE A 170 -21.90 -6.61 -0.21
N THR A 171 -23.23 -6.76 -0.19
CA THR A 171 -23.91 -7.81 -0.97
C THR A 171 -24.25 -7.41 -2.41
N ASP A 172 -24.37 -6.11 -2.73
CA ASP A 172 -24.57 -5.64 -4.10
C ASP A 172 -23.25 -5.59 -4.88
N ASP A 173 -23.34 -5.44 -6.20
CA ASP A 173 -22.17 -5.31 -7.08
C ASP A 173 -21.61 -3.88 -7.10
N VAL A 174 -21.13 -3.41 -5.95
CA VAL A 174 -20.38 -2.16 -5.84
C VAL A 174 -18.97 -2.38 -6.39
N LYS A 175 -18.77 -2.04 -7.67
CA LYS A 175 -17.56 -2.40 -8.44
C LYS A 175 -16.24 -2.08 -7.73
N PRO A 176 -16.04 -0.88 -7.13
CA PRO A 176 -14.78 -0.56 -6.47
C PRO A 176 -14.50 -1.37 -5.20
N LEU A 177 -15.51 -2.04 -4.63
CA LEU A 177 -15.39 -2.94 -3.46
C LEU A 177 -15.38 -4.43 -3.86
N GLY A 178 -15.19 -4.72 -5.14
CA GLY A 178 -15.26 -6.06 -5.70
C GLY A 178 -14.07 -6.38 -6.58
N TYR A 179 -14.28 -7.29 -7.53
CA TYR A 179 -13.22 -7.76 -8.41
C TYR A 179 -12.91 -6.73 -9.51
N PRO A 180 -11.62 -6.45 -9.84
CA PRO A 180 -11.25 -5.37 -10.76
C PRO A 180 -11.85 -5.52 -12.16
N GLN A 181 -12.19 -4.38 -12.79
CA GLN A 181 -12.82 -4.35 -14.11
C GLN A 181 -11.97 -5.01 -15.21
N SER A 182 -10.63 -4.90 -15.14
CA SER A 182 -9.72 -5.58 -16.08
C SER A 182 -9.88 -7.10 -16.00
N ARG A 183 -9.88 -7.67 -14.80
CA ARG A 183 -10.09 -9.11 -14.57
C ARG A 183 -11.50 -9.55 -14.96
N ARG A 184 -12.52 -8.72 -14.68
CA ARG A 184 -13.89 -8.97 -15.14
C ARG A 184 -13.97 -9.12 -16.66
N LYS A 185 -13.26 -8.26 -17.41
CA LYS A 185 -13.17 -8.35 -18.87
C LYS A 185 -12.45 -9.62 -19.31
N SER A 186 -11.29 -9.94 -18.71
CA SER A 186 -10.50 -11.13 -19.04
C SER A 186 -11.24 -12.44 -18.85
N TYR A 187 -12.06 -12.55 -17.80
CA TYR A 187 -12.81 -13.78 -17.49
C TYR A 187 -14.29 -13.70 -17.88
N LYS A 188 -14.67 -12.74 -18.74
CA LYS A 188 -16.05 -12.58 -19.23
C LYS A 188 -17.10 -12.62 -18.12
N ILE A 189 -16.83 -11.91 -17.01
CA ILE A 189 -17.80 -11.76 -15.92
C ILE A 189 -18.99 -10.93 -16.41
N THR A 190 -20.20 -11.42 -16.16
CA THR A 190 -21.45 -10.77 -16.59
C THR A 190 -22.15 -10.04 -15.45
N SER A 191 -22.38 -10.73 -14.33
CA SER A 191 -23.11 -10.20 -13.18
C SER A 191 -22.64 -10.81 -11.86
N LEU A 192 -22.88 -10.11 -10.75
CA LEU A 192 -22.83 -10.71 -9.42
C LEU A 192 -24.05 -11.61 -9.21
N ASP A 193 -23.84 -12.75 -8.56
CA ASP A 193 -24.89 -13.63 -8.05
C ASP A 193 -25.12 -13.33 -6.57
N SER A 194 -26.18 -12.57 -6.27
CA SER A 194 -26.51 -12.15 -4.91
C SER A 194 -26.96 -13.30 -3.99
N LYS A 195 -27.38 -14.45 -4.55
CA LYS A 195 -27.78 -15.62 -3.73
C LYS A 195 -26.57 -16.42 -3.25
N ARG A 196 -25.43 -16.30 -3.95
CA ARG A 196 -24.14 -16.89 -3.60
C ARG A 196 -23.13 -15.85 -3.12
N SER A 197 -23.60 -14.68 -2.70
CA SER A 197 -22.77 -13.61 -2.15
C SER A 197 -23.33 -13.16 -0.81
N PHE A 198 -22.48 -13.07 0.20
CA PHE A 198 -22.91 -12.82 1.57
C PHE A 198 -21.76 -12.25 2.40
N ILE A 199 -22.12 -11.61 3.51
CA ILE A 199 -21.17 -11.07 4.48
C ILE A 199 -20.70 -12.20 5.40
N GLU A 200 -19.39 -12.38 5.50
CA GLU A 200 -18.77 -13.31 6.46
C GLU A 200 -18.63 -12.63 7.83
N SER A 201 -18.08 -11.41 7.85
CA SER A 201 -17.96 -10.62 9.07
C SER A 201 -17.76 -9.14 8.78
N LEU A 202 -18.27 -8.29 9.66
CA LEU A 202 -17.92 -6.88 9.77
C LEU A 202 -17.33 -6.69 11.18
N LYS A 203 -16.16 -6.07 11.26
CA LYS A 203 -15.48 -5.78 12.53
C LYS A 203 -15.10 -4.32 12.61
N SER A 204 -15.25 -3.74 13.79
CA SER A 204 -14.87 -2.37 14.08
C SER A 204 -13.64 -2.35 14.97
N TYR A 205 -12.61 -1.64 14.51
CA TYR A 205 -11.41 -1.35 15.27
C TYR A 205 -11.33 0.15 15.54
N PRO A 206 -10.52 0.62 16.50
CA PRO A 206 -10.48 2.05 16.85
C PRO A 206 -10.16 2.99 15.69
N GLN A 207 -9.46 2.52 14.65
CA GLN A 207 -9.02 3.35 13.53
C GLN A 207 -9.42 2.79 12.15
N ASN A 208 -10.06 1.63 12.08
CA ASN A 208 -10.52 1.04 10.83
C ASN A 208 -11.75 0.14 11.00
N ILE A 209 -12.43 -0.13 9.90
CA ILE A 209 -13.50 -1.13 9.82
C ILE A 209 -13.10 -2.15 8.76
N GLU A 210 -13.19 -3.43 9.12
CA GLU A 210 -12.89 -4.55 8.24
C GLU A 210 -14.17 -5.27 7.84
N SER A 211 -14.41 -5.37 6.54
CA SER A 211 -15.60 -6.02 5.99
C SER A 211 -15.18 -7.19 5.10
N ARG A 212 -15.38 -8.41 5.60
CA ARG A 212 -15.18 -9.66 4.85
C ARG A 212 -16.49 -10.15 4.26
N HIS A 213 -16.50 -10.37 2.96
CA HIS A 213 -17.67 -10.87 2.24
C HIS A 213 -17.25 -11.76 1.06
N VAL A 214 -18.07 -12.77 0.80
CA VAL A 214 -17.95 -13.61 -0.39
C VAL A 214 -18.70 -12.94 -1.53
N LYS A 215 -18.02 -12.77 -2.66
CA LYS A 215 -18.64 -12.34 -3.93
C LYS A 215 -18.49 -13.43 -4.97
N THR A 216 -19.63 -13.85 -5.52
CA THR A 216 -19.71 -14.81 -6.61
C THR A 216 -20.16 -14.11 -7.88
N TYR A 217 -19.36 -14.17 -8.93
CA TYR A 217 -19.64 -13.56 -10.22
C TYR A 217 -19.88 -14.62 -11.27
N ASN A 218 -20.99 -14.53 -12.02
CA ASN A 218 -21.24 -15.38 -13.17
C ASN A 218 -20.20 -15.08 -14.26
N SER A 219 -19.62 -16.13 -14.83
CA SER A 219 -18.50 -16.03 -15.78
C SER A 219 -18.56 -17.19 -16.77
N SER A 220 -18.42 -16.89 -18.07
CA SER A 220 -18.35 -17.92 -19.11
C SER A 220 -16.93 -18.46 -19.33
N GLU A 221 -15.90 -17.76 -18.84
CA GLU A 221 -14.50 -18.19 -18.93
C GLU A 221 -13.78 -18.00 -17.58
N PRO A 222 -14.23 -18.70 -16.51
CA PRO A 222 -13.55 -18.65 -15.24
C PRO A 222 -12.17 -19.33 -15.36
N PRO A 223 -11.13 -18.81 -14.68
CA PRO A 223 -9.76 -19.35 -14.80
C PRO A 223 -9.58 -20.72 -14.16
N SER A 224 -10.52 -21.14 -13.31
CA SER A 224 -10.56 -22.44 -12.64
C SER A 224 -11.99 -22.82 -12.33
N ASN A 225 -12.23 -24.10 -11.99
CA ASN A 225 -13.55 -24.61 -11.63
C ASN A 225 -14.63 -24.29 -12.69
N ALA A 226 -14.30 -24.45 -13.97
CA ALA A 226 -15.15 -23.99 -15.08
C ALA A 226 -16.54 -24.63 -15.12
N SER A 227 -16.70 -25.84 -14.58
CA SER A 227 -18.01 -26.49 -14.42
C SER A 227 -19.00 -25.71 -13.55
N VAL A 228 -18.52 -24.82 -12.68
CA VAL A 228 -19.36 -23.96 -11.82
C VAL A 228 -19.93 -22.77 -12.59
N GLY A 229 -19.31 -22.36 -13.70
CA GLY A 229 -19.74 -21.19 -14.49
C GLY A 229 -19.68 -19.86 -13.73
N ALA A 230 -18.82 -19.77 -12.70
CA ALA A 230 -18.71 -18.59 -11.86
C ALA A 230 -17.32 -18.49 -11.22
N ILE A 231 -17.01 -17.28 -10.75
CA ILE A 231 -15.81 -16.94 -9.98
C ILE A 231 -16.27 -16.53 -8.58
N SER A 232 -15.88 -17.29 -7.56
CA SER A 232 -16.14 -16.96 -6.16
C SER A 232 -14.83 -16.60 -5.45
N LEU A 233 -14.84 -15.50 -4.72
CA LEU A 233 -13.72 -15.06 -3.89
C LEU A 233 -14.22 -14.36 -2.62
N GLU A 234 -13.47 -14.51 -1.54
CA GLU A 234 -13.65 -13.73 -0.32
C GLU A 234 -12.86 -12.43 -0.48
N ILE A 235 -13.55 -11.30 -0.42
CA ILE A 235 -12.97 -9.95 -0.47
C ILE A 235 -12.92 -9.40 0.95
N ASN A 236 -11.82 -8.73 1.27
CA ASN A 236 -11.72 -7.88 2.44
C ASN A 236 -11.70 -6.40 2.02
N ASN A 237 -12.58 -5.61 2.61
CA ASN A 237 -12.64 -4.17 2.48
C ASN A 237 -12.26 -3.51 3.80
N SER A 238 -11.08 -2.91 3.82
CA SER A 238 -10.50 -2.19 4.96
C SER A 238 -10.76 -0.71 4.80
N MET A 239 -11.57 -0.11 5.67
CA MET A 239 -11.83 1.33 5.70
C MET A 239 -11.09 1.97 6.85
N ILE A 240 -10.05 2.74 6.53
CA ILE A 240 -9.09 3.29 7.48
C ILE A 240 -9.36 4.77 7.68
N LEU A 241 -9.51 5.23 8.92
CA LEU A 241 -9.63 6.66 9.22
C LEU A 241 -8.31 7.37 8.91
N LEU A 242 -8.34 8.37 8.04
CA LEU A 242 -7.14 9.15 7.73
C LEU A 242 -6.79 10.12 8.89
N PRO A 243 -5.49 10.39 9.14
CA PRO A 243 -5.05 11.35 10.14
C PRO A 243 -5.76 12.70 10.01
N LYS A 244 -6.09 13.33 11.15
CA LYS A 244 -6.73 14.66 11.11
C LYS A 244 -5.80 15.71 10.50
N VAL A 245 -4.52 15.64 10.86
CA VAL A 245 -3.46 16.50 10.32
C VAL A 245 -2.52 15.64 9.47
N PRO A 246 -2.50 15.83 8.13
CA PRO A 246 -1.57 15.12 7.27
C PRO A 246 -0.12 15.37 7.69
N MET A 247 0.73 14.34 7.59
CA MET A 247 2.18 14.50 7.82
C MET A 247 2.77 15.55 6.86
N ARG A 248 3.80 16.26 7.31
CA ARG A 248 4.58 17.13 6.42
C ARG A 248 5.22 16.29 5.30
N ARG A 249 4.87 16.65 4.07
CA ARG A 249 5.42 16.05 2.84
C ARG A 249 6.93 16.28 2.76
N ARG A 250 7.63 15.34 2.15
CA ARG A 250 9.00 15.53 1.65
C ARG A 250 8.97 15.37 0.14
N TYR A 251 9.50 16.33 -0.61
CA TYR A 251 9.50 16.25 -2.06
C TYR A 251 10.44 15.16 -2.56
N SER A 252 10.00 14.46 -3.61
CA SER A 252 10.78 13.43 -4.29
C SER A 252 11.93 14.05 -5.08
N ASP A 253 13.06 13.33 -5.12
CA ASP A 253 14.20 13.63 -5.98
C ASP A 253 14.68 12.34 -6.63
N GLN A 254 14.69 12.32 -7.97
CA GLN A 254 15.05 11.12 -8.75
C GLN A 254 16.45 10.56 -8.46
N ARG A 255 17.35 11.35 -7.87
CA ARG A 255 18.71 10.91 -7.50
C ARG A 255 18.73 10.01 -6.27
N VAL A 256 17.63 9.95 -5.51
CA VAL A 256 17.44 9.07 -4.37
C VAL A 256 16.18 8.23 -4.60
N GLY A 257 16.35 6.93 -4.80
CA GLY A 257 15.23 6.02 -5.05
C GLY A 257 14.23 6.00 -3.90
N TRP A 258 12.98 6.29 -4.20
CA TRP A 258 11.88 6.30 -3.24
C TRP A 258 10.53 6.00 -3.94
N PHE A 259 9.61 5.35 -3.25
CA PHE A 259 8.22 5.24 -3.70
C PHE A 259 7.53 6.59 -3.55
N ASP A 260 7.17 7.22 -4.67
CA ASP A 260 6.57 8.55 -4.67
C ASP A 260 5.12 8.57 -5.15
N ARG A 261 4.44 9.64 -4.75
CA ARG A 261 3.09 9.97 -5.20
C ARG A 261 3.07 11.35 -5.83
N SER A 262 2.21 11.53 -6.82
CA SER A 262 2.10 12.76 -7.59
C SER A 262 0.77 13.47 -7.35
N GLN A 263 0.80 14.79 -7.31
CA GLN A 263 -0.38 15.66 -7.33
C GLN A 263 -0.13 16.83 -8.27
N VAL A 264 -1.18 17.29 -8.94
CA VAL A 264 -1.14 18.54 -9.71
C VAL A 264 -1.58 19.68 -8.81
N ASP A 265 -0.67 20.61 -8.52
CA ASP A 265 -0.91 21.78 -7.68
C ASP A 265 -1.23 23.01 -8.54
N TYR A 266 -2.36 23.66 -8.23
CA TYR A 266 -2.82 24.91 -8.85
C TYR A 266 -2.62 26.13 -7.95
N GLY A 267 -2.22 25.92 -6.69
CA GLY A 267 -2.03 26.99 -5.70
C GLY A 267 -0.64 27.63 -5.72
N LEU A 268 0.26 27.15 -6.56
CA LEU A 268 1.60 27.72 -6.69
C LEU A 268 1.55 29.06 -7.44
N ASP A 269 2.43 29.99 -7.07
CA ASP A 269 2.57 31.29 -7.76
C ASP A 269 3.43 31.13 -9.03
N ASN A 270 2.90 30.36 -9.97
CA ASN A 270 3.47 30.12 -11.29
C ASN A 270 2.37 30.27 -12.35
N GLN A 271 2.76 30.61 -13.58
CA GLN A 271 1.80 30.79 -14.69
C GLN A 271 1.30 29.45 -15.29
N GLU A 272 1.34 28.36 -14.52
CA GLU A 272 0.91 27.02 -14.94
C GLU A 272 0.61 26.14 -13.71
N SER A 273 -0.17 25.07 -13.84
CA SER A 273 -0.24 24.06 -12.79
C SER A 273 1.01 23.19 -12.81
N LYS A 274 1.46 22.71 -11.63
CA LYS A 274 2.68 21.92 -11.52
C LYS A 274 2.41 20.56 -10.93
N SER A 275 2.98 19.52 -11.55
CA SER A 275 3.00 18.19 -10.93
C SER A 275 4.08 18.14 -9.86
N LEU A 276 3.68 17.98 -8.61
CA LEU A 276 4.55 17.79 -7.45
C LEU A 276 4.58 16.31 -7.07
N LYS A 277 5.77 15.80 -6.77
CA LYS A 277 5.98 14.45 -6.27
C LYS A 277 6.51 14.45 -4.85
N TYR A 278 6.01 13.58 -4.00
CA TYR A 278 6.45 13.45 -2.62
C TYR A 278 6.54 11.99 -2.18
N LEU A 279 7.33 11.77 -1.13
CA LEU A 279 7.71 10.45 -0.64
C LEU A 279 6.57 9.75 0.10
N ASP A 280 6.44 8.43 -0.09
CA ASP A 280 5.75 7.54 0.85
C ASP A 280 6.69 7.17 2.00
N ARG A 281 6.44 7.65 3.22
CA ARG A 281 7.30 7.39 4.39
C ARG A 281 6.53 7.35 5.70
N TRP A 282 7.07 6.65 6.69
CA TRP A 282 6.57 6.70 8.07
C TRP A 282 6.76 8.09 8.70
N ARG A 283 5.84 8.49 9.58
CA ARG A 283 5.98 9.72 10.37
C ARG A 283 6.96 9.51 11.52
N LEU A 284 8.22 9.90 11.31
CA LEU A 284 9.24 9.97 12.36
C LEU A 284 9.52 11.41 12.76
N GLU A 285 9.15 11.74 14.00
CA GLU A 285 9.31 13.07 14.59
C GLU A 285 10.14 12.94 15.88
N VAL A 286 10.95 13.95 16.16
CA VAL A 286 11.72 14.04 17.41
C VAL A 286 10.78 14.48 18.53
N LYS A 287 10.93 13.90 19.72
CA LYS A 287 10.23 14.32 20.93
C LYS A 287 10.65 15.73 21.32
N ASP A 288 9.75 16.53 21.88
CA ASP A 288 10.05 17.95 22.13
C ASP A 288 11.20 18.10 23.16
N GLU A 289 11.27 17.17 24.13
CA GLU A 289 12.35 17.08 25.11
C GLU A 289 13.72 16.63 24.55
N ASP A 290 13.75 16.07 23.34
CA ASP A 290 14.95 15.49 22.72
C ASP A 290 15.54 16.37 21.60
N LEU A 291 14.96 17.55 21.34
CA LEU A 291 15.38 18.44 20.24
C LEU A 291 16.85 18.90 20.35
N GLU A 292 17.30 19.25 21.56
CA GLU A 292 18.68 19.68 21.79
C GLU A 292 19.67 18.53 21.54
N ARG A 293 19.37 17.35 22.08
CA ARG A 293 20.15 16.12 21.92
C ARG A 293 20.26 15.74 20.44
N PHE A 294 19.15 15.79 19.71
CA PHE A 294 19.13 15.53 18.28
C PHE A 294 19.97 16.52 17.47
N ASN A 295 19.92 17.81 17.82
CA ASN A 295 20.75 18.85 17.19
C ASN A 295 22.25 18.66 17.49
N ASN A 296 22.59 18.15 18.67
CA ASN A 296 23.96 17.80 19.05
C ASN A 296 24.45 16.50 18.39
N GLY A 297 23.60 15.82 17.60
CA GLY A 297 23.93 14.58 16.90
C GLY A 297 23.76 13.32 17.75
N GLU A 298 23.16 13.41 18.93
CA GLU A 298 22.79 12.23 19.71
C GLU A 298 21.62 11.48 19.08
N LEU A 299 21.61 10.16 19.27
CA LEU A 299 20.49 9.32 18.87
C LEU A 299 19.33 9.44 19.85
N VAL A 300 18.13 9.66 19.32
CA VAL A 300 16.89 9.85 20.08
C VAL A 300 15.85 8.82 19.68
N ILE A 301 14.84 8.59 20.51
CA ILE A 301 13.73 7.68 20.19
C ILE A 301 12.63 8.54 19.53
N PRO A 302 12.09 8.16 18.36
CA PRO A 302 11.04 8.94 17.71
C PRO A 302 9.77 9.01 18.57
N LYS A 303 8.93 10.04 18.36
CA LYS A 303 7.61 10.19 19.01
C LYS A 303 6.75 8.93 18.83
N LYS A 304 6.80 8.31 17.66
CA LYS A 304 6.15 7.03 17.33
C LYS A 304 7.16 6.11 16.65
N GLN A 305 7.37 4.93 17.22
CA GLN A 305 8.21 3.89 16.63
C GLN A 305 7.46 3.16 15.50
N ILE A 306 8.21 2.60 14.56
CA ILE A 306 7.70 1.65 13.57
C ILE A 306 7.73 0.28 14.22
N VAL A 307 6.57 -0.32 14.46
CA VAL A 307 6.44 -1.60 15.17
C VAL A 307 5.88 -2.64 14.23
N TYR A 308 6.62 -3.72 14.02
CA TYR A 308 6.16 -4.90 13.30
C TYR A 308 5.84 -6.03 14.27
N TYR A 309 4.72 -6.70 14.04
CA TYR A 309 4.35 -7.91 14.75
C TYR A 309 4.56 -9.15 13.87
N ILE A 310 4.99 -10.25 14.46
CA ILE A 310 5.13 -11.53 13.75
C ILE A 310 3.84 -12.33 13.89
N ASP A 311 3.14 -12.63 12.79
CA ASP A 311 1.90 -13.40 12.83
C ASP A 311 2.06 -14.68 13.69
N ARG A 312 1.08 -14.93 14.58
CA ARG A 312 1.03 -16.12 15.44
C ARG A 312 1.14 -17.41 14.62
N ALA A 313 0.67 -17.42 13.36
CA ALA A 313 0.77 -18.56 12.45
C ALA A 313 2.19 -18.84 11.93
N THR A 314 3.15 -17.91 12.13
CA THR A 314 4.54 -18.10 11.74
C THR A 314 5.19 -19.23 12.53
N PRO A 315 5.81 -20.23 11.88
CA PRO A 315 6.54 -21.30 12.56
C PRO A 315 7.57 -20.73 13.53
N VAL A 316 7.54 -21.20 14.80
CA VAL A 316 8.31 -20.62 15.92
C VAL A 316 9.80 -20.49 15.59
N LYS A 317 10.38 -21.51 14.96
CA LYS A 317 11.80 -21.53 14.57
C LYS A 317 12.23 -20.41 13.61
N TRP A 318 11.30 -19.82 12.86
CA TRP A 318 11.59 -18.75 11.90
C TRP A 318 11.36 -17.35 12.46
N ARG A 319 10.63 -17.22 13.57
CA ARG A 319 10.22 -15.91 14.11
C ARG A 319 11.41 -15.01 14.41
N GLN A 320 12.44 -15.55 15.07
CA GLN A 320 13.62 -14.74 15.43
C GLN A 320 14.34 -14.20 14.20
N PHE A 321 14.54 -15.02 13.17
CA PHE A 321 15.19 -14.58 11.93
C PHE A 321 14.40 -13.48 11.21
N ILE A 322 13.07 -13.55 11.23
CA ILE A 322 12.21 -12.52 10.65
C ILE A 322 12.33 -11.21 11.46
N LYS A 323 12.29 -11.30 12.79
CA LYS A 323 12.48 -10.15 13.70
C LYS A 323 13.83 -9.48 13.49
N ASP A 324 14.90 -10.27 13.45
CA ASP A 324 16.24 -9.77 13.18
C ASP A 324 16.30 -9.02 11.83
N GLY A 325 15.60 -9.51 10.80
CA GLY A 325 15.59 -8.85 9.50
C GLY A 325 14.84 -7.51 9.49
N ILE A 326 13.80 -7.38 10.32
CA ILE A 326 13.15 -6.09 10.58
C ILE A 326 14.12 -5.14 11.28
N GLU A 327 14.80 -5.61 12.32
CA GLU A 327 15.67 -4.81 13.17
C GLU A 327 17.04 -4.51 12.52
N ASP A 328 17.42 -5.23 11.45
CA ASP A 328 18.60 -4.92 10.63
C ASP A 328 18.59 -3.48 10.12
N TRP A 329 17.41 -2.90 9.89
CA TRP A 329 17.26 -1.51 9.44
C TRP A 329 17.58 -0.46 10.51
N GLN A 330 17.71 -0.86 11.78
CA GLN A 330 18.01 0.08 12.87
C GLN A 330 19.30 0.87 12.59
N VAL A 331 20.32 0.26 12.01
CA VAL A 331 21.58 0.95 11.65
C VAL A 331 21.39 2.06 10.60
N ALA A 332 20.36 1.96 9.76
CA ALA A 332 20.02 3.01 8.80
C ALA A 332 19.25 4.16 9.47
N PHE A 333 18.38 3.84 10.42
CA PHE A 333 17.70 4.86 11.24
C PHE A 333 18.64 5.59 12.19
N GLU A 334 19.70 4.94 12.68
CA GLU A 334 20.77 5.60 13.42
C GLU A 334 21.45 6.69 12.57
N ALA A 335 21.67 6.43 11.27
CA ALA A 335 22.18 7.44 10.33
C ALA A 335 21.20 8.61 10.13
N ALA A 336 19.89 8.39 10.32
CA ALA A 336 18.87 9.44 10.35
C ALA A 336 18.82 10.19 11.70
N GLY A 337 19.46 9.67 12.75
CA GLY A 337 19.49 10.25 14.11
C GLY A 337 18.56 9.58 15.11
N PHE A 338 18.03 8.39 14.78
CA PHE A 338 17.09 7.68 15.65
C PHE A 338 17.65 6.34 16.12
N LYS A 339 17.51 6.07 17.42
CA LYS A 339 17.64 4.72 18.00
C LYS A 339 16.25 4.14 18.29
N GLU A 340 16.14 2.82 18.29
CA GLU A 340 14.86 2.12 18.51
C GLU A 340 13.74 2.66 17.60
N ALA A 341 14.06 3.01 16.37
CA ALA A 341 13.10 3.58 15.43
C ALA A 341 12.19 2.51 14.84
N ILE A 342 12.74 1.30 14.65
CA ILE A 342 12.07 0.14 14.11
C ILE A 342 12.28 -1.04 15.05
N ILE A 343 11.20 -1.71 15.46
CA ILE A 343 11.25 -2.83 16.40
C ILE A 343 10.31 -3.94 15.97
N ALA A 344 10.67 -5.19 16.28
CA ALA A 344 9.84 -6.35 16.01
C ALA A 344 9.32 -6.98 17.31
N LYS A 345 8.04 -7.37 17.33
CA LYS A 345 7.39 -7.95 18.51
C LYS A 345 6.65 -9.24 18.16
N ASP A 346 6.50 -10.12 19.15
CA ASP A 346 5.40 -11.07 19.06
C ASP A 346 4.08 -10.34 19.32
N PRO A 347 2.98 -10.77 18.68
CA PRO A 347 1.65 -10.29 19.01
C PRO A 347 1.34 -10.62 20.47
N PRO A 348 0.54 -9.78 21.14
CA PRO A 348 0.04 -10.13 22.47
C PRO A 348 -0.61 -11.51 22.42
N THR A 349 -0.64 -12.21 23.55
CA THR A 349 -1.42 -13.43 23.74
C THR A 349 -2.92 -13.12 23.70
N LYS A 350 -3.77 -14.15 23.58
CA LYS A 350 -5.23 -13.92 23.62
C LYS A 350 -5.70 -13.42 24.99
N GLU A 351 -4.93 -13.74 26.02
CA GLU A 351 -5.14 -13.32 27.39
C GLU A 351 -4.74 -11.86 27.62
N GLU A 352 -3.67 -11.38 26.95
CA GLU A 352 -3.22 -9.98 27.00
C GLU A 352 -4.11 -9.04 26.18
N ASP A 353 -4.50 -9.47 24.97
CA ASP A 353 -5.39 -8.71 24.08
C ASP A 353 -6.22 -9.70 23.24
N PRO A 354 -7.45 -10.02 23.65
CA PRO A 354 -8.32 -10.94 22.92
C PRO A 354 -8.79 -10.37 21.58
N ASP A 355 -8.78 -9.04 21.45
CA ASP A 355 -9.25 -8.32 20.26
C ASP A 355 -8.11 -8.01 19.28
N TRP A 356 -6.87 -8.32 19.66
CA TRP A 356 -5.72 -8.21 18.77
C TRP A 356 -5.97 -9.00 17.49
N SER A 357 -5.89 -8.28 16.39
CA SER A 357 -6.08 -8.81 15.06
C SER A 357 -4.98 -8.25 14.17
N PRO A 358 -4.41 -9.07 13.27
CA PRO A 358 -3.53 -8.53 12.25
C PRO A 358 -4.27 -7.59 11.30
N GLU A 359 -5.61 -7.55 11.31
CA GLU A 359 -6.42 -6.65 10.48
C GLU A 359 -6.67 -5.28 11.11
N ASP A 360 -6.24 -5.06 12.35
CA ASP A 360 -6.31 -3.75 12.99
C ASP A 360 -5.15 -2.88 12.48
N ILE A 361 -5.47 -1.72 11.89
CA ILE A 361 -4.51 -0.83 11.24
C ILE A 361 -3.45 -0.28 12.20
N ARG A 362 -3.68 -0.38 13.51
CA ARG A 362 -2.70 0.02 14.54
C ARG A 362 -1.47 -0.90 14.54
N TYR A 363 -1.54 -2.07 13.92
CA TYR A 363 -0.48 -3.08 13.93
C TYR A 363 -0.03 -3.39 12.50
N SER A 364 1.25 -3.16 12.21
CA SER A 364 1.89 -3.68 11.00
C SER A 364 2.37 -5.10 11.24
N VAL A 365 2.11 -6.03 10.33
CA VAL A 365 2.30 -7.46 10.58
C VAL A 365 3.05 -8.16 9.45
N VAL A 366 4.00 -9.02 9.81
CA VAL A 366 4.52 -10.04 8.87
C VAL A 366 3.55 -11.22 8.88
N ARG A 367 2.70 -11.32 7.86
CA ARG A 367 1.64 -12.34 7.74
C ARG A 367 2.17 -13.61 7.08
N TYR A 368 1.99 -14.75 7.75
CA TYR A 368 2.46 -16.03 7.23
C TYR A 368 1.37 -16.73 6.44
N LEU A 369 1.52 -16.80 5.11
CA LEU A 369 0.53 -17.32 4.19
C LEU A 369 0.84 -18.77 3.78
N ALA A 370 -0.11 -19.67 4.02
CA ALA A 370 -0.08 -21.04 3.52
C ALA A 370 -0.37 -21.09 2.00
N SER A 371 0.61 -20.69 1.20
CA SER A 371 0.47 -20.56 -0.26
C SER A 371 1.68 -21.15 -0.98
N PRO A 372 1.47 -21.82 -2.13
CA PRO A 372 2.54 -22.42 -2.91
C PRO A 372 3.36 -21.40 -3.71
N ILE A 373 2.94 -20.13 -3.73
CA ILE A 373 3.66 -19.05 -4.43
C ILE A 373 5.05 -18.88 -3.80
N PRO A 374 6.14 -19.05 -4.56
CA PRO A 374 7.49 -18.88 -4.03
C PRO A 374 7.88 -17.40 -4.08
N ASN A 375 7.37 -16.59 -3.16
CA ASN A 375 7.69 -15.15 -3.11
C ASN A 375 7.47 -14.56 -1.71
N ALA A 376 7.85 -13.29 -1.52
CA ALA A 376 7.36 -12.41 -0.47
C ALA A 376 7.00 -11.05 -1.09
N ASN A 377 6.22 -10.22 -0.40
CA ASN A 377 6.09 -8.81 -0.78
C ASN A 377 5.76 -7.95 0.44
N GLY A 378 6.41 -6.79 0.57
CA GLY A 378 6.15 -5.76 1.58
C GLY A 378 5.40 -4.54 1.03
N PRO A 379 4.07 -4.62 0.80
CA PRO A 379 3.28 -3.47 0.41
C PRO A 379 3.06 -2.54 1.60
N HIS A 380 2.81 -1.26 1.31
CA HIS A 380 2.40 -0.28 2.30
C HIS A 380 1.09 0.42 1.91
N VAL A 381 0.41 0.95 2.92
CA VAL A 381 -0.79 1.77 2.77
C VAL A 381 -0.44 3.20 3.17
N SER A 382 -0.55 4.15 2.25
CA SER A 382 -0.23 5.56 2.50
C SER A 382 -1.45 6.48 2.48
N ASP A 383 -1.41 7.51 3.32
CA ASP A 383 -2.28 8.68 3.22
C ASP A 383 -1.99 9.42 1.90
N PRO A 384 -2.97 9.51 0.98
CA PRO A 384 -2.76 10.10 -0.33
C PRO A 384 -2.63 11.63 -0.31
N ARG A 385 -2.73 12.27 0.85
CA ARG A 385 -2.55 13.71 1.03
C ARG A 385 -1.14 14.08 1.45
N SER A 386 -0.37 13.15 2.03
CA SER A 386 0.93 13.43 2.63
C SER A 386 2.03 12.47 2.24
N GLY A 387 1.66 11.25 1.81
CA GLY A 387 2.59 10.12 1.70
C GLY A 387 2.90 9.47 3.05
N GLU A 388 2.16 9.77 4.12
CA GLU A 388 2.34 9.08 5.40
C GLU A 388 1.97 7.60 5.25
N ILE A 389 2.94 6.71 5.47
CA ILE A 389 2.66 5.27 5.61
C ILE A 389 1.90 5.07 6.91
N LEU A 390 0.68 4.55 6.80
CA LEU A 390 -0.23 4.31 7.92
C LEU A 390 0.01 2.94 8.55
N GLU A 391 0.28 1.95 7.71
CA GLU A 391 0.47 0.54 8.07
C GLU A 391 1.14 -0.23 6.92
N SER A 392 1.77 -1.36 7.24
CA SER A 392 2.31 -2.30 6.26
C SER A 392 2.20 -3.77 6.68
N ASP A 393 1.56 -4.55 5.80
CA ASP A 393 1.35 -5.99 5.93
C ASP A 393 2.32 -6.74 4.99
N ILE A 394 3.43 -7.26 5.51
CA ILE A 394 4.37 -8.06 4.72
C ILE A 394 3.76 -9.45 4.49
N ASN A 395 3.50 -9.79 3.23
CA ASN A 395 2.96 -11.09 2.85
C ASN A 395 4.11 -12.10 2.71
N TRP A 396 4.24 -12.99 3.69
CA TRP A 396 5.25 -14.04 3.73
C TRP A 396 4.67 -15.37 3.26
N TYR A 397 4.99 -15.81 2.04
CA TYR A 397 4.44 -17.06 1.51
C TYR A 397 5.32 -18.24 1.92
N HIS A 398 4.70 -19.33 2.35
CA HIS A 398 5.42 -20.51 2.83
C HIS A 398 6.51 -20.99 1.85
N ASN A 399 6.23 -20.99 0.54
CA ASN A 399 7.16 -21.49 -0.47
C ASN A 399 8.30 -20.53 -0.85
N VAL A 400 8.44 -19.36 -0.21
CA VAL A 400 9.62 -18.50 -0.39
C VAL A 400 10.92 -19.26 -0.08
N MET A 401 10.87 -20.21 0.86
CA MET A 401 12.01 -21.06 1.22
C MET A 401 12.49 -21.94 0.06
N THR A 402 11.61 -22.35 -0.86
CA THR A 402 12.01 -23.10 -2.06
C THR A 402 12.86 -22.24 -2.98
N LEU A 403 12.47 -20.98 -3.15
CA LEU A 403 13.20 -20.01 -3.95
C LEU A 403 14.58 -19.72 -3.35
N LEU A 404 14.61 -19.45 -2.04
CA LEU A 404 15.84 -19.21 -1.29
C LEU A 404 16.80 -20.39 -1.37
N ARG A 405 16.30 -21.62 -1.20
CA ARG A 405 17.10 -22.84 -1.35
C ARG A 405 17.73 -22.93 -2.73
N ASN A 406 16.94 -22.73 -3.77
CA ASN A 406 17.40 -22.85 -5.15
C ASN A 406 18.45 -21.78 -5.48
N TRP A 407 18.19 -20.51 -5.15
CA TRP A 407 19.13 -19.42 -5.37
C TRP A 407 20.45 -19.66 -4.63
N PHE A 408 20.37 -19.97 -3.34
CA PHE A 408 21.56 -20.17 -2.52
C PHE A 408 22.38 -21.38 -2.98
N PHE A 409 21.71 -22.48 -3.35
CA PHE A 409 22.36 -23.65 -3.97
C PHE A 409 23.08 -23.24 -5.26
N VAL A 410 22.37 -22.67 -6.22
CA VAL A 410 22.91 -22.36 -7.55
C VAL A 410 24.06 -21.37 -7.47
N GLN A 411 23.95 -20.34 -6.62
CA GLN A 411 24.90 -19.24 -6.56
C GLN A 411 26.09 -19.51 -5.62
N THR A 412 25.97 -20.40 -4.62
CA THR A 412 27.02 -20.53 -3.58
C THR A 412 27.58 -21.94 -3.38
N ALA A 413 26.96 -23.00 -3.92
CA ALA A 413 27.38 -24.38 -3.65
C ALA A 413 28.84 -24.69 -4.00
N ALA A 414 29.44 -23.97 -4.96
CA ALA A 414 30.84 -24.12 -5.35
C ALA A 414 31.82 -23.85 -4.19
N ILE A 415 31.43 -22.98 -3.25
CA ILE A 415 32.28 -22.51 -2.16
C ILE A 415 31.69 -22.79 -0.77
N ASN A 416 30.40 -23.08 -0.72
CA ASN A 416 29.66 -23.31 0.51
C ASN A 416 29.09 -24.73 0.55
N ASP A 417 29.72 -25.58 1.36
CA ASP A 417 29.30 -26.96 1.55
C ASP A 417 27.89 -27.06 2.16
N GLU A 418 27.48 -26.09 2.98
CA GLU A 418 26.14 -26.07 3.60
C GLU A 418 25.02 -25.83 2.59
N ALA A 419 25.35 -25.26 1.43
CA ALA A 419 24.39 -25.02 0.35
C ALA A 419 24.14 -26.25 -0.53
N ARG A 420 24.87 -27.36 -0.35
CA ARG A 420 24.76 -28.56 -1.23
C ARG A 420 23.67 -29.55 -0.82
N GLY A 421 23.10 -29.39 0.37
CA GLY A 421 22.05 -30.28 0.88
C GLY A 421 20.72 -30.11 0.14
N VAL A 422 19.97 -31.21 -0.04
CA VAL A 422 18.59 -31.17 -0.56
C VAL A 422 17.64 -30.44 0.39
N ALA A 423 17.91 -30.53 1.70
CA ALA A 423 17.29 -29.77 2.75
C ALA A 423 18.38 -29.05 3.55
N PHE A 424 18.24 -27.75 3.74
CA PHE A 424 19.18 -26.95 4.52
C PHE A 424 18.92 -27.12 6.01
N LYS A 425 19.98 -26.97 6.81
CA LYS A 425 19.85 -26.80 8.26
C LYS A 425 19.00 -25.57 8.55
N ASP A 426 18.32 -25.59 9.69
CA ASP A 426 17.47 -24.47 10.10
C ASP A 426 18.27 -23.17 10.26
N GLU A 427 19.52 -23.18 10.72
CA GLU A 427 20.34 -21.96 10.80
C GLU A 427 20.67 -21.38 9.41
N VAL A 428 20.88 -22.24 8.41
CA VAL A 428 21.16 -21.80 7.04
C VAL A 428 19.90 -21.19 6.44
N MET A 429 18.77 -21.90 6.47
CA MET A 429 17.50 -21.38 5.96
C MET A 429 17.06 -20.12 6.72
N GLY A 430 17.25 -20.08 8.05
CA GLY A 430 16.96 -18.93 8.89
C GLY A 430 17.72 -17.67 8.45
N ARG A 431 19.01 -17.78 8.12
CA ARG A 431 19.77 -16.65 7.56
C ARG A 431 19.20 -16.14 6.23
N LEU A 432 18.74 -17.04 5.35
CA LEU A 432 18.12 -16.66 4.08
C LEU A 432 16.75 -15.99 4.30
N ILE A 433 15.99 -16.47 5.29
CA ILE A 433 14.74 -15.87 5.75
C ILE A 433 14.99 -14.46 6.27
N ARG A 434 16.01 -14.25 7.12
CA ARG A 434 16.42 -12.92 7.59
C ARG A 434 16.71 -11.98 6.41
N PHE A 435 17.53 -12.41 5.45
CA PHE A 435 17.86 -11.63 4.26
C PHE A 435 16.60 -11.15 3.50
N VAL A 436 15.66 -12.05 3.20
CA VAL A 436 14.41 -11.66 2.52
C VAL A 436 13.54 -10.78 3.42
N SER A 437 13.45 -11.05 4.72
CA SER A 437 12.74 -10.19 5.66
C SER A 437 13.29 -8.75 5.61
N SER A 438 14.61 -8.59 5.69
CA SER A 438 15.26 -7.28 5.57
C SER A 438 14.98 -6.61 4.23
N HIS A 439 14.99 -7.34 3.11
CA HIS A 439 14.66 -6.80 1.80
C HIS A 439 13.20 -6.29 1.73
N GLU A 440 12.25 -7.09 2.20
CA GLU A 440 10.83 -6.71 2.18
C GLU A 440 10.56 -5.50 3.08
N VAL A 441 11.21 -5.42 4.24
CA VAL A 441 11.12 -4.25 5.13
C VAL A 441 11.64 -2.98 4.44
N GLY A 442 12.65 -3.06 3.58
CA GLY A 442 13.08 -1.90 2.82
C GLY A 442 11.96 -1.30 1.95
N HIS A 443 11.13 -2.14 1.34
CA HIS A 443 9.94 -1.68 0.60
C HIS A 443 8.92 -1.00 1.51
N THR A 444 8.69 -1.55 2.71
CA THR A 444 7.75 -0.96 3.66
C THR A 444 8.24 0.35 4.26
N LEU A 445 9.54 0.64 4.17
CA LEU A 445 10.15 1.92 4.53
C LEU A 445 10.10 2.95 3.41
N GLY A 446 9.57 2.61 2.23
CA GLY A 446 9.44 3.51 1.08
C GLY A 446 10.52 3.33 0.01
N LEU A 447 11.42 2.33 0.12
CA LEU A 447 12.50 2.15 -0.84
C LEU A 447 12.08 1.22 -1.99
N PRO A 448 12.24 1.64 -3.27
CA PRO A 448 12.13 0.75 -4.41
C PRO A 448 13.40 -0.10 -4.53
N HIS A 449 13.36 -1.07 -5.44
CA HIS A 449 14.59 -1.77 -5.83
C HIS A 449 15.64 -0.80 -6.38
N ASN A 450 16.91 -1.01 -6.02
CA ASN A 450 18.04 -0.26 -6.56
C ASN A 450 18.95 -1.18 -7.38
N MET A 451 18.55 -1.44 -8.64
CA MET A 451 19.29 -2.33 -9.55
C MET A 451 20.65 -1.76 -9.98
N GLY A 452 20.89 -0.47 -9.75
CA GLY A 452 22.17 0.18 -10.07
C GLY A 452 23.24 0.04 -8.97
N SER A 453 22.92 -0.58 -7.85
CA SER A 453 23.74 -0.54 -6.62
C SER A 453 25.01 -1.39 -6.75
N SER A 454 24.88 -2.64 -7.19
CA SER A 454 25.94 -3.64 -7.28
C SER A 454 27.11 -3.21 -8.16
N SER A 455 26.85 -2.40 -9.20
CA SER A 455 27.85 -1.85 -10.10
C SER A 455 28.89 -0.96 -9.41
N ALA A 456 28.65 -0.52 -8.18
CA ALA A 456 29.58 0.32 -7.43
C ALA A 456 30.81 -0.45 -6.90
N TYR A 457 30.75 -1.78 -6.82
CA TYR A 457 31.83 -2.61 -6.29
C TYR A 457 32.68 -3.22 -7.41
N PRO A 458 34.02 -3.14 -7.35
CA PRO A 458 34.86 -3.88 -8.28
C PRO A 458 34.67 -5.39 -8.12
N VAL A 459 34.53 -6.12 -9.23
CA VAL A 459 34.35 -7.59 -9.22
C VAL A 459 35.37 -8.32 -8.34
N ASP A 460 36.65 -7.96 -8.44
CA ASP A 460 37.71 -8.63 -7.66
C ASP A 460 37.61 -8.35 -6.16
N SER A 461 37.03 -7.21 -5.76
CA SER A 461 36.84 -6.88 -4.34
C SER A 461 35.83 -7.81 -3.67
N LEU A 462 34.88 -8.35 -4.43
CA LEU A 462 33.87 -9.29 -3.94
C LEU A 462 34.46 -10.68 -3.64
N ARG A 463 35.72 -10.93 -4.01
CA ARG A 463 36.49 -12.12 -3.64
C ARG A 463 37.32 -11.93 -2.38
N SER A 464 37.35 -10.71 -1.81
CA SER A 464 38.10 -10.40 -0.59
C SER A 464 37.23 -10.48 0.65
N ALA A 465 37.65 -11.28 1.63
CA ALA A 465 36.97 -11.39 2.93
C ALA A 465 36.96 -10.06 3.68
N THR A 466 38.08 -9.32 3.69
CA THR A 466 38.16 -8.02 4.37
C THR A 466 37.27 -6.96 3.74
N PHE A 467 37.07 -7.03 2.43
CA PHE A 467 36.16 -6.12 1.74
C PHE A 467 34.70 -6.46 2.03
N THR A 468 34.33 -7.73 1.83
CA THR A 468 32.93 -8.18 1.97
C THR A 468 32.44 -8.19 3.42
N ASP A 469 33.33 -8.37 4.40
CA ASP A 469 33.01 -8.18 5.83
C ASP A 469 32.59 -6.73 6.13
N LYS A 470 33.29 -5.76 5.53
CA LYS A 470 33.00 -4.33 5.74
C LYS A 470 31.82 -3.81 4.94
N PHE A 471 31.66 -4.26 3.69
CA PHE A 471 30.79 -3.64 2.71
C PHE A 471 29.64 -4.53 2.22
N GLY A 472 29.60 -5.80 2.63
CA GLY A 472 28.70 -6.80 2.06
C GLY A 472 29.01 -7.05 0.58
N THR A 473 27.99 -7.47 -0.17
CA THR A 473 28.10 -7.79 -1.60
C THR A 473 27.50 -6.73 -2.52
N ALA A 474 26.74 -5.79 -1.97
CA ALA A 474 26.23 -4.61 -2.69
C ALA A 474 26.05 -3.42 -1.71
N PRO A 475 26.10 -2.16 -2.17
CA PRO A 475 25.81 -0.98 -1.34
C PRO A 475 24.38 -0.89 -0.82
N SER A 476 23.44 -1.65 -1.41
CA SER A 476 22.03 -1.66 -1.02
C SER A 476 21.52 -3.09 -1.00
N ILE A 477 20.80 -3.46 0.05
CA ILE A 477 20.04 -4.72 0.09
C ILE A 477 18.86 -4.72 -0.90
N MET A 478 18.44 -3.54 -1.37
CA MET A 478 17.34 -3.37 -2.32
C MET A 478 17.72 -3.72 -3.77
N ASP A 479 18.99 -4.06 -4.01
CA ASP A 479 19.41 -4.64 -5.29
C ASP A 479 19.05 -6.13 -5.37
N TYR A 480 18.92 -6.67 -6.57
CA TYR A 480 18.85 -8.11 -6.83
C TYR A 480 20.24 -8.76 -6.91
N ALA A 481 21.22 -8.20 -6.18
CA ALA A 481 22.55 -8.76 -5.94
C ALA A 481 22.53 -9.82 -4.83
N ARG A 482 21.70 -10.86 -4.99
CA ARG A 482 21.24 -11.75 -3.89
C ARG A 482 22.38 -12.48 -3.18
N PHE A 483 23.17 -13.25 -3.93
CA PHE A 483 24.28 -14.04 -3.39
C PHE A 483 25.57 -13.86 -4.17
N ASN A 484 26.71 -13.95 -3.48
CA ASN A 484 28.04 -13.78 -4.05
C ASN A 484 28.49 -14.96 -4.93
N TYR A 485 27.96 -15.05 -6.16
CA TYR A 485 28.33 -16.09 -7.12
C TYR A 485 29.72 -15.90 -7.76
N ILE A 486 30.37 -14.76 -7.51
CA ILE A 486 31.73 -14.46 -7.98
C ILE A 486 32.77 -15.23 -7.18
N ALA A 487 32.54 -15.41 -5.89
CA ALA A 487 33.50 -16.04 -4.99
C ALA A 487 33.84 -17.48 -5.43
N GLN A 488 35.12 -17.83 -5.30
CA GLN A 488 35.75 -19.07 -5.75
C GLN A 488 36.19 -19.92 -4.55
N PRO A 489 36.42 -21.24 -4.69
CA PRO A 489 36.75 -22.13 -3.57
C PRO A 489 37.95 -21.69 -2.74
N GLU A 490 38.90 -20.99 -3.35
CA GLU A 490 40.07 -20.38 -2.69
C GLU A 490 39.75 -19.14 -1.82
N ASP A 491 38.62 -18.46 -2.05
CA ASP A 491 38.24 -17.21 -1.40
C ASP A 491 37.58 -17.47 -0.02
N LYS A 492 38.38 -17.90 0.96
CA LYS A 492 37.88 -18.26 2.30
C LYS A 492 37.36 -17.04 3.07
N GLY A 493 36.19 -17.18 3.70
CA GLY A 493 35.65 -16.19 4.64
C GLY A 493 34.94 -14.99 4.00
N VAL A 494 34.70 -15.01 2.69
CA VAL A 494 33.93 -13.95 2.01
C VAL A 494 32.46 -13.97 2.42
N ALA A 495 31.86 -12.79 2.55
CA ALA A 495 30.42 -12.67 2.75
C ALA A 495 29.69 -13.10 1.46
N LEU A 496 28.56 -13.78 1.65
CA LEU A 496 27.78 -14.35 0.56
C LEU A 496 26.48 -13.59 0.28
N MET A 497 26.15 -12.57 1.07
CA MET A 497 24.89 -11.83 1.01
C MET A 497 25.13 -10.34 1.23
N PRO A 498 24.26 -9.46 0.72
CA PRO A 498 24.29 -8.05 1.07
C PRO A 498 23.73 -7.83 2.48
N ASN A 499 24.17 -6.75 3.11
CA ASN A 499 23.64 -6.24 4.38
C ASN A 499 22.93 -4.90 4.13
N ILE A 500 22.37 -4.28 5.18
CA ILE A 500 21.97 -2.87 5.14
C ILE A 500 23.22 -2.01 4.88
N GLY A 501 23.35 -1.57 3.63
CA GLY A 501 24.59 -1.05 3.08
C GLY A 501 24.71 0.46 3.14
N VAL A 502 25.73 0.98 2.44
CA VAL A 502 26.03 2.41 2.39
C VAL A 502 24.88 3.21 1.77
N TYR A 503 24.31 2.71 0.69
CA TYR A 503 23.19 3.36 0.01
C TYR A 503 21.92 3.34 0.88
N ASP A 504 21.63 2.23 1.55
CA ASP A 504 20.44 2.10 2.40
C ASP A 504 20.46 3.11 3.56
N LYS A 505 21.60 3.22 4.24
CA LYS A 505 21.83 4.20 5.31
C LYS A 505 21.69 5.64 4.80
N TYR A 506 22.21 5.91 3.61
CA TYR A 506 22.09 7.22 2.96
C TYR A 506 20.64 7.55 2.58
N ALA A 507 19.92 6.63 1.94
CA ALA A 507 18.55 6.82 1.52
C ALA A 507 17.64 7.02 2.74
N ILE A 508 17.74 6.18 3.77
CA ILE A 508 16.97 6.33 5.01
C ILE A 508 17.29 7.66 5.70
N LYS A 509 18.56 8.05 5.79
CA LYS A 509 18.92 9.39 6.30
C LYS A 509 18.26 10.49 5.48
N TRP A 510 18.33 10.41 4.16
CA TRP A 510 17.75 11.41 3.25
C TRP A 510 16.23 11.49 3.33
N GLY A 511 15.52 10.38 3.53
CA GLY A 511 14.05 10.36 3.60
C GLY A 511 13.48 10.60 5.00
N TYR A 512 14.19 10.18 6.06
CA TYR A 512 13.67 10.15 7.42
C TYR A 512 14.29 11.16 8.38
N ARG A 513 15.51 11.69 8.13
CA ARG A 513 16.11 12.68 9.05
C ARG A 513 15.28 13.97 9.07
N PRO A 514 14.73 14.39 10.23
CA PRO A 514 14.05 15.67 10.35
C PRO A 514 15.01 16.84 10.12
N ILE A 515 14.54 17.84 9.37
CA ILE A 515 15.24 19.12 9.19
C ILE A 515 14.46 20.13 10.04
N LEU A 516 14.95 20.36 11.27
CA LEU A 516 14.22 21.14 12.29
C LEU A 516 14.13 22.62 11.97
N SER A 517 15.02 23.15 11.13
CA SER A 517 15.00 24.54 10.67
C SER A 517 14.01 24.81 9.54
N ALA A 518 13.39 23.78 8.97
CA ALA A 518 12.41 23.93 7.89
C ALA A 518 11.01 24.10 8.49
N GLU A 519 10.31 25.19 8.16
CA GLU A 519 8.93 25.43 8.59
C GLU A 519 7.94 24.74 7.63
N LYS A 520 8.25 24.77 6.33
CA LYS A 520 7.46 24.18 5.24
C LYS A 520 8.22 23.07 4.52
N ALA A 521 7.53 22.32 3.66
CA ALA A 521 8.13 21.21 2.91
C ALA A 521 9.17 21.70 1.88
N GLU A 522 8.92 22.87 1.30
CA GLU A 522 9.77 23.54 0.31
C GLU A 522 11.11 23.95 0.92
N ASP A 523 11.13 24.33 2.20
CA ASP A 523 12.32 24.81 2.91
C ASP A 523 13.36 23.68 3.09
N GLU A 524 12.94 22.41 3.05
CA GLU A 524 13.85 21.27 3.13
C GLU A 524 14.77 21.16 1.89
N LYS A 525 14.35 21.73 0.74
CA LYS A 525 14.96 21.47 -0.57
C LYS A 525 16.46 21.76 -0.60
N ALA A 526 16.89 22.93 -0.10
CA ALA A 526 18.30 23.32 -0.16
C ALA A 526 19.21 22.37 0.65
N VAL A 527 18.72 21.89 1.79
CA VAL A 527 19.44 20.94 2.65
C VAL A 527 19.50 19.56 1.99
N LEU A 528 18.37 19.08 1.46
CA LEU A 528 18.27 17.79 0.77
C LEU A 528 19.16 17.76 -0.48
N ASP A 529 19.16 18.83 -1.28
CA ASP A 529 20.04 18.98 -2.44
C ASP A 529 21.50 18.92 -2.03
N LYS A 530 21.89 19.61 -0.96
CA LYS A 530 23.26 19.57 -0.43
C LYS A 530 23.67 18.15 -0.02
N TRP A 531 22.79 17.40 0.65
CA TRP A 531 23.08 16.01 1.04
C TRP A 531 23.30 15.09 -0.18
N ILE A 532 22.55 15.31 -1.26
CA ILE A 532 22.76 14.60 -2.53
C ILE A 532 24.10 15.01 -3.15
N LEU A 533 24.37 16.31 -3.26
CA LEU A 533 25.57 16.84 -3.90
C LEU A 533 26.87 16.45 -3.19
N ASN A 534 26.83 16.27 -1.87
CA ASN A 534 27.97 15.74 -1.11
C ASN A 534 28.41 14.34 -1.58
N ASN A 535 27.52 13.58 -2.22
CA ASN A 535 27.76 12.22 -2.69
C ASN A 535 27.68 12.07 -4.22
N GLN A 536 27.58 13.16 -4.98
CA GLN A 536 27.29 13.12 -6.43
C GLN A 536 28.27 12.30 -7.28
N ASN A 537 29.52 12.17 -6.84
CA ASN A 537 30.57 11.43 -7.54
C ASN A 537 30.80 10.02 -6.97
N SER A 538 29.96 9.57 -6.04
CA SER A 538 30.13 8.28 -5.37
C SER A 538 29.13 7.25 -5.91
N LEU A 539 29.62 6.23 -6.61
CA LEU A 539 28.78 5.10 -7.04
C LEU A 539 28.10 4.37 -5.88
N LEU A 540 28.69 4.40 -4.67
CA LEU A 540 28.08 3.83 -3.45
C LEU A 540 26.74 4.48 -3.05
N HIS A 541 26.45 5.67 -3.58
CA HIS A 541 25.25 6.46 -3.26
C HIS A 541 24.32 6.58 -4.47
N ARG A 542 24.56 5.81 -5.53
CA ARG A 542 23.82 5.89 -6.78
C ARG A 542 22.53 5.08 -6.69
N PHE A 543 21.44 5.70 -7.13
CA PHE A 543 20.20 4.99 -7.45
C PHE A 543 20.16 4.63 -8.94
N GLY A 544 19.74 3.40 -9.26
CA GLY A 544 19.44 2.97 -10.62
C GLY A 544 18.19 2.10 -10.66
N SER A 545 17.18 2.53 -11.44
CA SER A 545 16.02 1.69 -11.75
C SER A 545 16.38 0.64 -12.79
N ALA A 546 15.68 -0.50 -12.77
CA ALA A 546 15.77 -1.48 -13.85
C ALA A 546 15.45 -0.83 -15.21
N GLY A 547 16.16 -1.23 -16.27
CA GLY A 547 15.88 -0.74 -17.61
C GLY A 547 17.04 -0.91 -18.57
N ILE A 548 17.23 0.10 -19.43
CA ILE A 548 18.20 0.08 -20.52
C ILE A 548 19.64 0.38 -20.08
N ASP A 549 19.86 0.85 -18.85
CA ASP A 549 21.19 1.15 -18.33
C ASP A 549 21.92 -0.17 -18.02
N PRO A 550 23.03 -0.47 -18.72
CA PRO A 550 23.75 -1.73 -18.53
C PRO A 550 24.41 -1.85 -17.16
N SER A 551 24.51 -0.77 -16.40
CA SER A 551 24.98 -0.78 -15.00
C SER A 551 23.85 -0.90 -13.97
N SER A 552 22.60 -1.06 -14.41
CA SER A 552 21.40 -1.21 -13.58
C SER A 552 20.56 -2.43 -13.99
N GLN A 553 21.10 -3.65 -13.79
CA GLN A 553 20.46 -4.91 -14.17
C GLN A 553 20.18 -5.80 -12.97
N THR A 554 19.26 -6.75 -13.14
CA THR A 554 18.93 -7.73 -12.10
C THR A 554 19.96 -8.87 -12.08
N GLU A 555 20.31 -9.37 -10.89
CA GLU A 555 21.30 -10.46 -10.67
C GLU A 555 22.74 -10.08 -11.01
N ASP A 556 23.02 -8.81 -11.28
CA ASP A 556 24.39 -8.32 -11.46
C ASP A 556 25.13 -8.26 -10.13
N LEU A 557 26.43 -8.54 -10.20
CA LEU A 557 27.32 -8.43 -9.07
C LEU A 557 28.63 -7.77 -9.51
N GLY A 558 28.90 -6.61 -8.94
CA GLY A 558 30.07 -5.81 -9.26
C GLY A 558 29.97 -5.02 -10.57
N ASN A 559 31.05 -4.33 -10.92
CA ASN A 559 31.12 -3.36 -12.01
C ASN A 559 31.43 -3.93 -13.41
N ASP A 560 31.57 -5.25 -13.54
CA ASP A 560 31.90 -5.95 -14.78
C ASP A 560 31.11 -7.26 -14.87
N ALA A 561 29.93 -7.18 -15.48
CA ALA A 561 29.02 -8.31 -15.60
C ALA A 561 29.62 -9.49 -16.40
N VAL A 562 30.51 -9.22 -17.37
CA VAL A 562 31.16 -10.28 -18.15
C VAL A 562 32.11 -11.06 -17.25
N LYS A 563 32.99 -10.36 -16.53
CA LYS A 563 33.94 -10.98 -15.60
C LYS A 563 33.23 -11.71 -14.45
N ALA A 564 32.17 -11.11 -13.88
CA ALA A 564 31.35 -11.75 -12.86
C ALA A 564 30.70 -13.04 -13.39
N GLY A 565 30.16 -12.99 -14.60
CA GLY A 565 29.57 -14.13 -15.29
C GLY A 565 30.57 -15.26 -15.56
N GLU A 566 31.81 -14.94 -15.93
CA GLU A 566 32.88 -15.94 -16.10
C GLU A 566 33.15 -16.71 -14.80
N TYR A 567 33.20 -16.02 -13.66
CA TYR A 567 33.34 -16.66 -12.34
C TYR A 567 32.12 -17.52 -11.98
N GLY A 568 30.91 -17.02 -12.25
CA GLY A 568 29.66 -17.77 -12.07
C GLY A 568 29.64 -19.06 -12.91
N ILE A 569 29.98 -18.98 -14.20
CA ILE A 569 30.08 -20.14 -15.10
C ILE A 569 31.14 -21.13 -14.60
N LYS A 570 32.28 -20.64 -14.10
CA LYS A 570 33.32 -21.48 -13.51
C LYS A 570 32.80 -22.25 -12.29
N ASN A 571 31.99 -21.61 -11.45
CA ASN A 571 31.30 -22.25 -10.33
C ASN A 571 30.27 -23.29 -10.79
N LEU A 572 29.44 -22.97 -11.78
CA LEU A 572 28.48 -23.91 -12.35
C LEU A 572 29.15 -25.15 -12.93
N LYS A 573 30.26 -25.01 -13.67
CA LYS A 573 31.04 -26.14 -14.21
C LYS A 573 31.55 -27.09 -13.11
N ARG A 574 31.77 -26.60 -11.88
CA ARG A 574 32.15 -27.44 -10.73
C ARG A 574 30.94 -28.17 -10.13
N ILE A 575 29.77 -27.53 -10.08
CA ILE A 575 28.59 -28.06 -9.37
C ILE A 575 27.72 -28.94 -10.26
N VAL A 576 27.53 -28.60 -11.54
CA VAL A 576 26.66 -29.34 -12.46
C VAL A 576 26.99 -30.85 -12.54
N PRO A 577 28.27 -31.29 -12.61
CA PRO A 577 28.59 -32.72 -12.62
C PRO A 577 28.25 -33.46 -11.32
N ASN A 578 27.99 -32.74 -10.23
CA ASN A 578 27.67 -33.28 -8.91
C ASN A 578 26.16 -33.24 -8.61
N LEU A 579 25.32 -32.86 -9.58
CA LEU A 579 23.86 -32.94 -9.46
C LEU A 579 23.44 -34.41 -9.61
N ILE A 580 22.80 -34.96 -8.59
CA ILE A 580 22.27 -36.33 -8.55
C ILE A 580 20.83 -36.36 -9.03
#